data_AF-A0A396ZRI7-F1
#
_entry.id   AF-A0A396ZRI7-F1
#
_cell.length_a   1.000
_cell.length_b   1.000
_cell.length_c   1.000
_cell.angle_alpha   90.00
_cell.angle_beta   90.00
_cell.angle_gamma   90.00
#
_symmetry.space_group_name_H-M   'P 1'
#
loop_
_entity.id
_entity.type
_entity.pdbx_description
1 polymer ?
#
loop_
_entity_poly.entity_id
_entity_poly.type
_entity_poly.pdbx_seq_one_letter_code
_entity_poly.pdbx_strand_id
1 'polypeptide(L)'
;MCVEFNGHGGESSAEMAARVQTTLKSLQQQHGGQRLVVVTHGGFLFHSFRWIHAMAVDRSRDDERTPNACICIIQATDNSPSWRVVLWGSTQHLTTQE
;
A
#
# COMPACT_ATOMS: atom_id res chain seq x y z
N MET A 1 -10.32 11.31 -25.13
CA MET A 1 -10.69 11.86 -23.82
C MET A 1 -11.25 10.70 -23.01
N CYS A 2 -10.43 10.06 -22.18
CA CYS A 2 -10.91 8.98 -21.31
C CYS A 2 -11.64 9.62 -20.15
N VAL A 3 -12.93 9.33 -20.03
CA VAL A 3 -13.76 9.80 -18.92
C VAL A 3 -13.24 9.11 -17.66
N GLU A 4 -12.83 9.88 -16.64
CA GLU A 4 -12.47 9.31 -15.33
C GLU A 4 -13.69 8.57 -14.77
N PHE A 5 -13.53 7.28 -14.52
CA PHE A 5 -14.58 6.44 -13.95
C PHE A 5 -14.69 6.70 -12.44
N ASN A 6 -15.78 7.33 -12.01
CA ASN A 6 -16.03 7.72 -10.61
C ASN A 6 -16.74 6.63 -9.77
N GLY A 7 -16.64 5.36 -10.17
CA GLY A 7 -17.14 4.24 -9.36
C GLY A 7 -18.67 4.14 -9.24
N HIS A 8 -19.46 4.90 -10.02
CA HIS A 8 -20.92 4.95 -9.89
C HIS A 8 -21.41 5.25 -8.45
N GLY A 9 -20.72 6.17 -7.75
CA GLY A 9 -21.00 6.49 -6.34
C GLY A 9 -20.14 5.70 -5.34
N GLY A 10 -19.32 4.76 -5.81
CA GLY A 10 -18.20 4.19 -5.07
C GLY A 10 -16.93 5.06 -5.12
N GLU A 11 -15.84 4.56 -4.55
CA GLU A 11 -14.52 5.20 -4.62
C GLU A 11 -13.79 4.76 -5.89
N SER A 12 -13.30 5.73 -6.67
CA SER A 12 -12.40 5.48 -7.80
C SER A 12 -11.00 5.05 -7.33
N SER A 13 -10.23 4.44 -8.24
CA SER A 13 -8.86 4.02 -7.90
C SER A 13 -7.94 5.21 -7.58
N ALA A 14 -8.17 6.38 -8.18
CA ALA A 14 -7.40 7.60 -7.91
C ALA A 14 -7.73 8.17 -6.51
N GLU A 15 -9.01 8.21 -6.12
CA GLU A 15 -9.43 8.61 -4.78
C GLU A 15 -8.85 7.69 -3.71
N MET A 16 -8.90 6.37 -3.94
CA MET A 16 -8.28 5.40 -3.04
C MET A 16 -6.77 5.62 -2.93
N ALA A 17 -6.08 5.89 -4.05
CA ALA A 17 -4.65 6.20 -4.03
C ALA A 17 -4.34 7.44 -3.18
N ALA A 18 -5.10 8.52 -3.36
CA ALA A 18 -4.95 9.75 -2.60
C ALA A 18 -5.19 9.52 -1.09
N ARG A 19 -6.22 8.73 -0.76
CA ARG A 19 -6.52 8.32 0.63
C ARG A 19 -5.36 7.56 1.26
N VAL A 20 -4.83 6.54 0.57
CA VAL A 20 -3.68 5.73 1.03
C VAL A 20 -2.46 6.59 1.30
N GLN A 21 -2.10 7.47 0.35
CA GLN A 21 -0.95 8.38 0.50
C GLN A 21 -1.11 9.31 1.71
N THR A 22 -2.32 9.85 1.89
CA THR A 22 -2.64 10.74 3.01
C THR A 22 -2.51 10.00 4.33
N THR A 23 -3.10 8.80 4.43
CA THR A 23 -3.01 7.96 5.63
C THR A 23 -1.57 7.62 5.99
N LEU A 24 -0.74 7.18 5.03
CA LEU A 24 0.67 6.85 5.32
C LEU A 24 1.45 8.08 5.80
N LYS A 25 1.30 9.23 5.14
CA LYS A 25 1.94 10.49 5.59
C LYS A 25 1.53 10.86 7.02
N SER A 26 0.24 10.76 7.35
CA SER A 26 -0.25 11.02 8.72
C SER A 26 0.33 10.03 9.74
N LEU A 27 0.40 8.74 9.42
CA LEU A 27 0.98 7.73 10.31
C LEU A 27 2.47 8.02 10.61
N GLN A 28 3.25 8.40 9.59
CA GLN A 28 4.65 8.79 9.78
C GLN A 28 4.78 10.01 10.69
N GLN A 29 3.95 11.04 10.48
CA GLN A 29 3.97 12.26 11.26
C GLN A 29 3.56 12.03 12.73
N GLN A 30 2.53 11.22 12.97
CA GLN A 30 1.97 10.99 14.30
C GLN A 30 2.78 9.98 15.12
N HIS A 31 3.45 9.03 14.47
CA HIS A 31 4.12 7.90 15.12
C HIS A 31 5.59 7.76 14.72
N GLY A 32 6.27 8.87 14.43
CA GLY A 32 7.70 8.88 14.11
C GLY A 32 8.54 8.13 15.14
N GLY A 33 9.44 7.27 14.67
CA GLY A 33 10.30 6.44 15.52
C GLY A 33 9.64 5.19 16.13
N GLN A 34 8.34 4.97 15.90
CA GLN A 34 7.61 3.80 16.42
C GLN A 34 7.44 2.69 15.37
N ARG A 35 7.16 1.47 15.84
CA ARG A 35 6.74 0.35 14.98
C ARG A 35 5.23 0.16 15.09
N LEU A 36 4.55 0.25 13.95
CA LEU A 36 3.10 0.08 13.85
C LEU A 36 2.74 -1.26 13.22
N VAL A 37 1.64 -1.85 13.67
CA VAL A 37 0.96 -2.95 12.98
C VAL A 37 -0.33 -2.39 12.39
N VAL A 38 -0.52 -2.54 11.08
CA VAL A 38 -1.69 -2.06 10.36
C VAL A 38 -2.34 -3.24 9.65
N VAL A 39 -3.62 -3.49 9.95
CA VAL A 39 -4.44 -4.49 9.26
C VAL A 39 -5.28 -3.77 8.22
N THR A 40 -5.22 -4.20 6.96
CA THR A 40 -5.85 -3.50 5.83
C THR A 40 -6.23 -4.47 4.70
N HIS A 41 -6.74 -3.94 3.61
CA HIS A 41 -7.16 -4.69 2.42
C HIS A 41 -6.13 -4.63 1.29
N GLY A 42 -6.22 -5.56 0.34
CA GLY A 42 -5.32 -5.64 -0.82
C GLY A 42 -5.23 -4.35 -1.64
N GLY A 43 -6.34 -3.61 -1.80
CA GLY A 43 -6.33 -2.33 -2.51
C GLY A 43 -5.44 -1.26 -1.83
N PHE A 44 -5.37 -1.25 -0.50
CA PHE A 44 -4.49 -0.34 0.23
C PHE A 44 -3.02 -0.69 -0.03
N LEU A 45 -2.70 -1.99 0.00
CA LEU A 45 -1.37 -2.52 -0.27
C LEU A 45 -0.94 -2.24 -1.71
N PHE A 46 -1.82 -2.45 -2.69
CA PHE A 46 -1.61 -2.12 -4.10
C PHE A 46 -1.18 -0.66 -4.30
N HIS A 47 -1.94 0.28 -3.73
CA HIS A 47 -1.64 1.70 -3.86
C HIS A 47 -0.41 2.12 -3.05
N SER A 48 -0.16 1.47 -1.91
CA SER A 48 1.05 1.71 -1.11
C SER A 48 2.30 1.31 -1.89
N PHE A 49 2.33 0.10 -2.46
CA PHE A 49 3.47 -0.40 -3.24
C PHE A 49 3.80 0.52 -4.40
N ARG A 50 2.78 0.85 -5.22
CA ARG A 50 2.96 1.73 -6.38
C ARG A 50 3.42 3.12 -5.98
N TRP A 51 2.87 3.68 -4.91
CA TRP A 51 3.30 4.99 -4.42
C TRP A 51 4.76 4.98 -3.95
N ILE A 52 5.17 3.95 -3.20
CA ILE A 52 6.55 3.78 -2.71
C ILE A 52 7.53 3.67 -3.87
N HIS A 53 7.17 2.93 -4.92
CA HIS A 53 8.00 2.71 -6.10
C HIS A 53 7.83 3.78 -7.20
N ALA A 54 7.05 4.84 -6.96
CA ALA A 54 6.72 5.88 -7.95
C ALA A 54 6.16 5.32 -9.27
N MET A 55 5.35 4.27 -9.19
CA MET A 55 4.69 3.62 -10.32
C MET A 55 3.34 4.26 -10.61
N ALA A 56 2.89 4.20 -11.86
CA ALA A 56 1.57 4.64 -12.25
C ALA A 56 0.47 3.75 -11.64
N VAL A 57 -0.71 4.31 -11.40
CA VAL A 57 -1.90 3.55 -11.03
C VAL A 57 -2.47 2.90 -12.29
N ASP A 58 -1.90 1.74 -12.64
CA ASP A 58 -2.33 0.92 -13.76
C ASP A 58 -2.73 -0.47 -13.25
N ARG A 59 -4.03 -0.80 -13.35
CA ARG A 59 -4.59 -2.10 -13.00
C ARG A 59 -4.61 -3.10 -14.17
N SER A 60 -4.19 -2.69 -15.37
CA SER A 60 -4.00 -3.62 -16.49
C SER A 60 -2.78 -4.53 -16.30
N ARG A 61 -1.86 -4.12 -15.41
CA ARG A 61 -0.69 -4.87 -14.96
C ARG A 61 -0.79 -5.17 -13.47
N ASP A 62 -1.75 -6.00 -13.09
CA ASP A 62 -1.89 -6.48 -11.70
C ASP A 62 -1.00 -7.72 -11.50
N ASP A 63 0.29 -7.57 -11.81
CA ASP A 63 1.32 -8.59 -11.67
C ASP A 63 1.73 -8.82 -10.20
N GLU A 64 1.59 -7.81 -9.35
CA GLU A 64 1.82 -7.90 -7.90
C GLU A 64 0.59 -8.42 -7.15
N ARG A 65 0.31 -9.73 -7.24
CA ARG A 65 -0.65 -10.37 -6.33
C ARG A 65 -0.15 -10.25 -4.89
N THR A 66 -0.90 -9.53 -4.07
CA THR A 66 -0.71 -9.47 -2.62
C THR A 66 -1.57 -10.56 -1.98
N PRO A 67 -1.00 -11.69 -1.50
CA PRO A 67 -1.79 -12.80 -1.00
C PRO A 67 -2.58 -12.42 0.26
N ASN A 68 -3.69 -13.13 0.50
CA ASN A 68 -4.41 -12.98 1.77
C ASN A 68 -3.50 -13.39 2.94
N ALA A 69 -3.65 -12.67 4.06
CA ALA A 69 -2.87 -12.85 5.28
C ALA A 69 -1.34 -12.69 5.10
N CYS A 70 -0.85 -12.14 3.97
CA CYS A 70 0.57 -11.87 3.84
C CYS A 70 1.03 -10.74 4.76
N ILE A 71 2.30 -10.77 5.16
CA ILE A 71 2.95 -9.70 5.90
C ILE A 71 3.77 -8.83 4.94
N CYS A 72 3.53 -7.52 4.98
CA CYS A 72 4.34 -6.51 4.33
C CYS A 72 4.99 -5.61 5.40
N ILE A 73 6.26 -5.28 5.21
CA ILE A 73 7.03 -4.37 6.07
C ILE A 73 7.53 -3.23 5.20
N ILE A 74 7.11 -2.02 5.54
CA ILE A 74 7.59 -0.78 4.94
C ILE A 74 8.19 0.10 6.03
N GLN A 75 9.17 0.91 5.65
CA GLN A 75 9.86 1.80 6.58
C GLN A 75 9.89 3.23 6.03
N ALA A 76 9.44 4.18 6.83
CA ALA A 76 9.59 5.60 6.55
C ALA A 76 11.05 6.04 6.76
N THR A 77 11.53 6.99 5.97
CA THR A 77 12.84 7.63 6.16
C THR A 77 12.68 9.02 6.78
N ASP A 78 13.74 9.49 7.45
CA ASP A 78 13.69 10.68 8.31
C ASP A 78 13.70 12.01 7.55
N ASN A 79 14.13 12.04 6.28
CA ASN A 79 14.45 13.29 5.57
C ASN A 79 13.33 13.85 4.68
N SER A 80 12.25 13.09 4.47
CA SER A 80 11.07 13.45 3.65
C SER A 80 10.09 12.28 3.76
N PRO A 81 8.75 12.44 3.61
CA PRO A 81 7.82 11.32 3.56
C PRO A 81 8.11 10.43 2.35
N SER A 82 9.10 9.58 2.54
CA SER A 82 9.66 8.63 1.61
C SER A 82 9.71 7.33 2.38
N TRP A 83 9.23 6.31 1.71
CA TRP A 83 9.03 5.00 2.27
C TRP A 83 9.86 4.05 1.44
N ARG A 84 10.30 2.95 2.06
CA ARG A 84 10.92 1.84 1.34
C ARG A 84 10.24 0.53 1.73
N VAL A 85 10.15 -0.38 0.77
CA VAL A 85 9.75 -1.76 1.02
C VAL A 85 10.94 -2.51 1.65
N VAL A 86 10.70 -3.14 2.79
CA VAL A 86 11.66 -4.03 3.47
C VAL A 86 11.29 -5.49 3.21
N LEU A 87 9.99 -5.79 3.26
CA LEU A 87 9.42 -7.10 2.97
C LEU A 87 8.06 -6.90 2.32
N TRP A 88 7.72 -7.71 1.34
CA TRP A 88 6.41 -7.65 0.70
C TRP A 88 5.85 -9.05 0.48
N GLY A 89 4.56 -9.24 0.79
CA GLY A 89 3.86 -10.47 0.42
C GLY A 89 4.30 -11.73 1.15
N SER A 90 4.94 -11.64 2.32
CA SER A 90 5.43 -12.85 3.01
C SER A 90 4.29 -13.68 3.58
N THR A 91 4.20 -14.93 3.13
CA THR A 91 3.27 -15.95 3.63
C THR A 91 3.98 -17.09 4.36
N GLN A 92 5.26 -16.93 4.70
CA GLN A 92 6.05 -17.98 5.35
C GLN A 92 5.44 -18.49 6.67
N HIS A 93 4.73 -17.63 7.39
CA HIS A 93 4.05 -18.03 8.63
C HIS A 93 2.81 -18.90 8.40
N LEU A 94 2.30 -18.98 7.17
CA LEU A 94 1.16 -19.82 6.79
C LEU A 94 1.58 -21.24 6.42
N THR A 95 2.87 -21.49 6.17
CA THR A 95 3.36 -22.85 5.93
C THR A 95 3.48 -23.60 7.24
N THR A 96 2.90 -24.80 7.33
CA THR A 96 3.16 -25.70 8.44
C THR A 96 4.63 -26.12 8.40
N GLN A 97 5.35 -25.97 9.51
CA GLN A 97 6.68 -26.58 9.64
C GLN A 97 6.49 -28.10 9.71
N GLU A 98 7.05 -28.84 8.76
CA GLU A 98 7.19 -30.31 8.86
C GLU A 98 8.30 -30.69 9.84
#